data_AF-A0A401L1G0-F1
#
_entry.id   AF-A0A401L1G0-F1
#
_cell.length_a   1.000
_cell.length_b   1.000
_cell.length_c   1.000
_cell.angle_alpha   90.00
_cell.angle_beta   90.00
_cell.angle_gamma   90.00
#
_symmetry.space_group_name_H-M   'P 1'
#
loop_
_entity.id
_entity.type
_entity.pdbx_description
1 polymer ?
#
loop_
_entity_poly.entity_id
_entity_poly.type
_entity_poly.pdbx_seq_one_letter_code
_entity_poly.pdbx_strand_id
1 'polypeptide(L)'
;MSSDTLSIQNASLSYGKWYDGDMDHEISDTDVDAKTAAPGGSVDISACGREGSPTGTTGGFDVCDGSTKIARVHWDCPWGSPDNDFAVGDINKNYWVQVGYWGKTGAIGWVNVEVGKKG
;
A
#
# COMPACT_ATOMS: atom_id res chain seq x y z
N MET A 1 5.33 20.63 9.88
CA MET A 1 6.63 20.01 10.25
C MET A 1 6.80 18.80 9.35
N SER A 2 7.91 18.71 8.63
CA SER A 2 8.30 17.48 7.94
C SER A 2 8.89 16.56 9.01
N SER A 3 8.41 15.32 9.08
CA SER A 3 8.97 14.24 9.87
C SER A 3 9.83 13.41 8.92
N ASP A 4 11.08 13.15 9.29
CA ASP A 4 11.93 12.28 8.48
C ASP A 4 11.34 10.85 8.41
N THR A 5 10.50 10.46 9.38
CA THR A 5 9.73 9.21 9.37
C THR A 5 8.46 9.37 8.54
N LEU A 6 8.28 8.47 7.57
CA LEU A 6 7.06 8.31 6.80
C LEU A 6 6.02 7.52 7.59
N SER A 7 4.75 7.87 7.42
CA SER A 7 3.60 7.21 8.05
C SER A 7 2.59 6.78 7.00
N ILE A 8 1.89 5.69 7.31
CA ILE A 8 0.74 5.22 6.53
C ILE A 8 -0.53 5.80 7.14
N GLN A 9 -1.45 6.28 6.31
CA GLN A 9 -2.73 6.83 6.77
C GLN A 9 -3.85 6.49 5.79
N ASN A 10 -5.10 6.58 6.24
CA ASN A 10 -6.28 6.37 5.40
C ASN A 10 -6.24 5.02 4.67
N ALA A 11 -5.71 3.98 5.32
CA ALA A 11 -5.76 2.62 4.82
C ALA A 11 -7.21 2.17 4.71
N SER A 12 -7.55 1.58 3.57
CA SER A 12 -8.87 1.00 3.38
C SER A 12 -8.87 -0.07 2.28
N LEU A 13 -9.68 -1.11 2.49
CA LEU A 13 -9.99 -2.13 1.51
C LEU A 13 -11.47 -2.08 1.14
N SER A 14 -11.75 -2.12 -0.16
CA SER A 14 -13.10 -2.44 -0.65
C SER A 14 -13.33 -3.95 -0.70
N TYR A 15 -12.26 -4.71 -0.94
CA TYR A 15 -12.27 -6.18 -0.97
C TYR A 15 -11.00 -6.76 -0.34
N GLY A 16 -11.15 -7.91 0.31
CA GLY A 16 -10.05 -8.66 0.94
C GLY A 16 -9.90 -8.39 2.44
N LYS A 17 -8.69 -8.63 2.93
CA LYS A 17 -8.24 -8.37 4.31
C LYS A 17 -6.79 -7.90 4.33
N TRP A 18 -6.44 -7.14 5.37
CA TRP A 18 -5.06 -6.90 5.73
C TRP A 18 -4.51 -8.06 6.54
N TYR A 19 -3.19 -8.22 6.54
CA TYR A 19 -2.51 -9.16 7.44
C TYR A 19 -1.08 -8.69 7.76
N ASP A 20 -0.47 -9.29 8.78
CA ASP A 20 0.93 -9.03 9.15
C ASP A 20 1.75 -10.31 9.24
N GLY A 21 2.71 -10.46 8.32
CA GLY A 21 3.57 -11.63 8.18
C GLY A 21 2.85 -12.88 7.64
N ASP A 22 1.83 -13.35 8.35
CA ASP A 22 1.02 -14.52 8.01
C ASP A 22 -0.37 -14.10 7.54
N MET A 23 -0.86 -14.69 6.44
CA MET A 23 -2.20 -14.39 5.89
C MET A 23 -3.33 -14.73 6.86
N ASP A 24 -3.11 -15.62 7.83
CA ASP A 24 -4.08 -15.96 8.87
C ASP A 24 -4.06 -14.95 10.03
N HIS A 25 -3.03 -14.12 10.12
CA HIS A 25 -2.94 -13.04 11.09
C HIS A 25 -3.56 -11.76 10.52
N GLU A 26 -4.89 -11.73 10.50
CA GLU A 26 -5.66 -10.56 10.06
C GLU A 26 -5.48 -9.37 11.00
N ILE A 27 -5.30 -8.18 10.42
CA ILE A 27 -5.17 -6.91 11.14
C ILE A 27 -6.22 -5.89 10.64
N SER A 28 -6.46 -4.84 11.41
CA SER A 28 -7.42 -3.78 11.06
C SER A 28 -6.81 -2.66 10.22
N ASP A 29 -7.66 -1.83 9.60
CA ASP A 29 -7.21 -0.58 8.94
C ASP A 29 -6.37 0.29 9.89
N THR A 30 -6.77 0.38 11.15
CA THR A 30 -6.06 1.16 12.19
C THR A 30 -4.67 0.61 12.48
N ASP A 31 -4.48 -0.71 12.43
CA ASP A 31 -3.16 -1.33 12.62
C ASP A 31 -2.24 -1.03 11.44
N VAL A 32 -2.80 -0.94 10.23
CA VAL A 32 -2.08 -0.50 9.03
C VAL A 32 -1.72 0.98 9.12
N ASP A 33 -2.65 1.84 9.56
CA ASP A 33 -2.40 3.27 9.79
C ASP A 33 -1.36 3.54 10.89
N ALA A 34 -1.11 2.57 11.77
CA ALA A 34 -0.05 2.68 12.79
C ALA A 34 1.36 2.40 12.23
N LYS A 35 1.48 1.91 10.98
CA LYS A 35 2.77 1.55 10.36
C LYS A 35 3.56 2.78 9.93
N THR A 36 4.87 2.71 10.16
CA THR A 36 5.81 3.80 9.83
C THR A 36 7.12 3.25 9.27
N ALA A 37 7.79 4.07 8.46
CA ALA A 37 9.12 3.79 7.94
C ALA A 37 10.08 4.93 8.29
N ALA A 38 11.13 4.62 9.06
CA ALA A 38 12.19 5.56 9.36
C ALA A 38 13.02 5.89 8.10
N PRO A 39 13.78 7.00 8.08
CA PRO A 39 14.70 7.31 6.99
C PRO A 39 15.62 6.15 6.63
N GLY A 40 15.65 5.77 5.36
CA GLY A 40 16.46 4.64 4.88
C GLY A 40 15.93 3.26 5.27
N GLY A 41 14.78 3.18 5.96
CA GLY A 41 14.07 1.95 6.26
C GLY A 41 12.90 1.69 5.31
N SER A 42 12.17 0.61 5.58
CA SER A 42 10.96 0.21 4.87
C SER A 42 9.90 -0.27 5.85
N VAL A 43 8.66 -0.37 5.38
CA VAL A 43 7.56 -1.00 6.11
C VAL A 43 6.69 -1.78 5.14
N ASP A 44 6.26 -2.97 5.55
CA ASP A 44 5.47 -3.86 4.71
C ASP A 44 3.98 -3.67 4.98
N ILE A 45 3.21 -3.54 3.90
CA ILE A 45 1.76 -3.44 3.91
C ILE A 45 1.22 -4.59 3.07
N SER A 46 0.47 -5.50 3.71
CA SER A 46 0.13 -6.78 3.11
C SER A 46 -1.38 -6.99 3.11
N ALA A 47 -1.92 -7.33 1.94
CA ALA A 47 -3.34 -7.62 1.75
C ALA A 47 -3.53 -8.87 0.89
N CYS A 48 -4.63 -9.59 1.13
CA CYS A 48 -5.02 -10.75 0.33
C CYS A 48 -6.55 -10.88 0.26
N GLY A 49 -7.02 -11.78 -0.61
CA GLY A 49 -8.42 -12.18 -0.63
C GLY A 49 -8.82 -12.88 0.67
N ARG A 50 -10.12 -12.91 0.97
CA ARG A 50 -10.64 -13.64 2.15
C ARG A 50 -10.96 -15.07 1.79
N GLU A 51 -10.55 -16.01 2.64
CA GLU A 51 -10.89 -17.42 2.47
C GLU A 51 -12.42 -17.61 2.41
N GLY A 52 -12.88 -18.50 1.52
CA GLY A 52 -14.31 -18.76 1.31
C GLY A 52 -15.07 -17.65 0.58
N SER A 53 -14.40 -16.54 0.21
CA SER A 53 -14.95 -15.49 -0.64
C SER A 53 -14.21 -15.49 -1.98
N PRO A 54 -14.89 -15.63 -3.13
CA PRO A 54 -14.27 -15.51 -4.44
C PRO A 54 -14.01 -14.04 -4.76
N THR A 55 -13.18 -13.39 -3.95
CA THR A 55 -12.77 -11.99 -4.08
C THR A 55 -11.26 -11.93 -3.96
N GLY A 56 -10.64 -11.11 -4.81
CA GLY A 56 -9.22 -10.82 -4.66
C GLY A 56 -9.05 -9.69 -3.64
N THR A 57 -8.27 -8.66 -3.95
CA THR A 57 -8.10 -7.52 -3.04
C THR A 57 -8.08 -6.21 -3.81
N THR A 58 -8.80 -5.23 -3.29
CA THR A 58 -8.87 -3.88 -3.87
C THR A 58 -8.82 -2.89 -2.73
N GLY A 59 -7.92 -1.92 -2.81
CA GLY A 59 -7.78 -0.92 -1.77
C GLY A 59 -6.59 0.00 -1.96
N GLY A 60 -6.23 0.70 -0.89
CA GLY A 60 -5.13 1.63 -0.92
C GLY A 60 -4.90 2.33 0.41
N PHE A 61 -3.83 3.11 0.44
CA PHE A 61 -3.42 3.90 1.60
C PHE A 61 -2.67 5.15 1.16
N ASP A 62 -2.60 6.15 2.02
CA ASP A 62 -1.79 7.35 1.83
C ASP A 62 -0.42 7.15 2.48
N VAL A 63 0.62 7.66 1.80
CA VAL A 63 1.95 7.85 2.38
C VAL A 63 2.07 9.30 2.80
N CYS A 64 2.44 9.55 4.05
CA CYS A 64 2.49 10.87 4.65
C CYS A 64 3.84 11.16 5.32
N ASP A 65 4.34 12.39 5.16
CA ASP A 65 5.46 12.96 5.90
C ASP A 65 4.90 14.03 6.86
N GLY A 66 4.78 13.65 8.13
CA GLY A 66 4.07 14.43 9.15
C GLY A 66 2.61 14.68 8.73
N SER A 67 2.25 15.96 8.58
CA SER A 67 0.91 16.37 8.13
C SER A 67 0.77 16.46 6.61
N THR A 68 1.83 16.13 5.85
CA THR A 68 1.86 16.29 4.40
C THR A 68 1.59 14.95 3.73
N LYS A 69 0.46 14.84 3.03
CA LYS A 69 0.24 13.72 2.10
C LYS A 69 1.26 13.78 0.97
N ILE A 70 2.00 12.70 0.79
CA ILE A 70 2.97 12.53 -0.30
C ILE A 70 2.31 11.90 -1.51
N ALA A 71 1.58 10.79 -1.35
CA ALA A 71 0.94 10.08 -2.45
C ALA A 71 -0.16 9.15 -1.95
N ARG A 72 -1.03 8.70 -2.87
CA ARG A 72 -1.98 7.59 -2.65
C ARG A 72 -1.45 6.36 -3.38
N VAL A 73 -1.24 5.26 -2.65
CA VAL A 73 -1.01 3.93 -3.22
C VAL A 73 -2.37 3.26 -3.39
N HIS A 74 -2.61 2.63 -4.54
CA HIS A 74 -3.85 1.93 -4.84
C HIS A 74 -3.59 0.68 -5.68
N TRP A 75 -4.36 -0.39 -5.43
CA TRP A 75 -4.39 -1.59 -6.26
C TRP A 75 -5.81 -2.11 -6.44
N ASP A 76 -5.99 -2.83 -7.53
CA ASP A 76 -7.16 -3.64 -7.80
C ASP A 76 -6.72 -5.00 -8.34
N CYS A 77 -7.02 -6.07 -7.62
CA CYS A 77 -6.71 -7.44 -7.98
C CYS A 77 -8.01 -8.24 -7.93
N PRO A 78 -8.83 -8.25 -8.99
CA PRO A 78 -10.16 -8.85 -8.95
C PRO A 78 -10.07 -10.38 -8.96
N TRP A 79 -11.07 -11.05 -8.38
CA TRP A 79 -11.22 -12.49 -8.59
C TRP A 79 -11.94 -12.77 -9.92
N GLY A 80 -11.38 -13.66 -10.73
CA GLY A 80 -11.97 -14.05 -12.02
C GLY A 80 -11.64 -13.12 -13.20
N SER A 81 -11.00 -11.98 -12.96
CA SER A 81 -10.28 -11.23 -14.00
C SER A 81 -8.81 -11.67 -14.00
N PRO A 82 -8.19 -11.87 -15.17
CA PRO A 82 -6.76 -12.14 -15.21
C PRO A 82 -5.95 -10.89 -14.86
N ASP A 83 -6.51 -9.68 -14.99
CA ASP A 83 -5.73 -8.44 -14.97
C ASP A 83 -5.77 -7.75 -13.60
N ASN A 84 -4.58 -7.51 -13.04
CA ASN A 84 -4.38 -6.65 -11.89
C ASN A 84 -4.11 -5.20 -12.33
N ASP A 85 -4.40 -4.25 -11.45
CA ASP A 85 -3.97 -2.86 -11.56
C ASP A 85 -3.25 -2.38 -10.29
N PHE A 86 -2.28 -1.49 -10.48
CA PHE A 86 -1.53 -0.83 -9.42
C PHE A 86 -1.09 0.55 -9.86
N ALA A 87 -1.39 1.54 -9.03
CA ALA A 87 -1.06 2.92 -9.30
C ALA A 87 -0.62 3.64 -8.03
N VAL A 88 0.27 4.63 -8.23
CA VAL A 88 0.54 5.65 -7.23
C VAL A 88 0.14 7.00 -7.81
N GLY A 89 -0.84 7.64 -7.16
CA GLY A 89 -1.44 8.91 -7.59
C GLY A 89 -1.22 10.02 -6.57
N ASP A 90 -1.69 11.22 -6.91
CA ASP A 90 -1.66 12.42 -6.05
C ASP A 90 -0.28 12.75 -5.48
N ILE A 91 0.77 12.54 -6.28
CA ILE A 91 2.15 12.72 -5.84
C ILE A 91 2.43 14.20 -5.59
N ASN A 92 2.80 14.52 -4.35
CA ASN A 92 3.21 15.84 -3.92
C ASN A 92 4.46 16.28 -4.70
N LYS A 93 4.41 17.48 -5.28
CA LYS A 93 5.47 18.01 -6.15
C LYS A 93 6.86 18.04 -5.52
N ASN A 94 6.96 18.12 -4.19
CA ASN A 94 8.22 18.16 -3.44
C ASN A 94 8.85 16.78 -3.24
N TYR A 95 8.21 15.72 -3.71
CA TYR A 95 8.66 14.34 -3.57
C TYR A 95 8.73 13.68 -4.94
N TRP A 96 9.51 12.62 -5.03
CA TRP A 96 9.47 11.65 -6.11
C TRP A 96 8.99 10.32 -5.53
N VAL A 97 8.29 9.55 -6.38
CA VAL A 97 7.86 8.20 -6.06
C VAL A 97 8.23 7.31 -7.24
N GLN A 98 8.86 6.18 -6.96
CA GLN A 98 9.21 5.17 -7.95
C GLN A 98 8.49 3.87 -7.61
N VAL A 99 7.77 3.33 -8.58
CA VAL A 99 7.05 2.06 -8.45
C VAL A 99 7.86 0.97 -9.13
N GLY A 100 8.14 -0.09 -8.39
CA GLY A 100 8.81 -1.29 -8.87
C GLY A 100 7.90 -2.16 -9.75
N TYR A 101 8.41 -3.33 -10.12
CA TYR A 101 7.63 -4.31 -10.85
C TYR A 101 6.44 -4.80 -10.02
N TRP A 102 5.34 -5.13 -10.72
CA TRP A 102 4.18 -5.79 -10.14
C TRP A 102 3.55 -6.73 -11.16
N GLY A 103 2.96 -7.82 -10.67
CA GLY A 103 2.38 -8.88 -11.48
C GLY A 103 1.07 -8.44 -12.14
N LYS A 104 1.05 -8.40 -13.48
CA LYS A 104 -0.16 -8.06 -14.24
C LYS A 104 -1.24 -9.12 -14.17
N THR A 105 -0.87 -10.38 -13.91
CA THR A 105 -1.79 -11.50 -13.90
C THR A 105 -1.58 -12.43 -12.72
N GLY A 106 -2.65 -13.07 -12.25
CA GLY A 106 -2.60 -13.93 -11.06
C GLY A 106 -2.38 -13.08 -9.81
N ALA A 107 -1.51 -13.53 -8.89
CA ALA A 107 -1.15 -12.69 -7.75
C ALA A 107 -0.30 -11.50 -8.19
N ILE A 108 -0.65 -10.30 -7.71
CA ILE A 108 0.13 -9.08 -7.97
C ILE A 108 1.57 -9.16 -7.43
N GLY A 109 1.77 -9.91 -6.34
CA GLY A 109 3.07 -10.12 -5.73
C GLY A 109 3.59 -8.91 -4.96
N TRP A 110 4.90 -8.87 -4.74
CA TRP A 110 5.58 -7.79 -4.04
C TRP A 110 5.76 -6.57 -4.95
N VAL A 111 5.32 -5.41 -4.47
CA VAL A 111 5.48 -4.13 -5.18
C VAL A 111 6.29 -3.17 -4.31
N ASN A 112 7.53 -2.90 -4.71
CA ASN A 112 8.36 -1.92 -4.01
C ASN A 112 7.93 -0.50 -4.43
N VAL A 113 7.60 0.34 -3.46
CA VAL A 113 7.33 1.76 -3.69
C VAL A 113 8.38 2.58 -2.95
N GLU A 114 9.31 3.16 -3.71
CA GLU A 114 10.35 4.00 -3.17
C GLU A 114 9.89 5.46 -3.17
N VAL A 115 10.11 6.15 -2.06
CA VAL A 115 9.70 7.54 -1.87
C VAL A 115 10.91 8.34 -1.41
N GLY A 116 11.13 9.49 -2.03
CA GLY A 116 12.18 10.41 -1.59
C GLY A 116 11.79 11.87 -1.78
N LYS A 117 12.40 12.73 -0.97
CA LYS A 117 12.22 14.18 -1.05
C LYS A 117 13.09 14.74 -2.17
N LYS A 118 12.56 15.69 -2.92
CA LYS A 118 13.34 16.48 -3.89
C LYS A 118 14.12 17.56 -3.13
N GLY A 119 15.40 17.70 -3.48
CA GLY A 119 16.25 18.79 -3.00
C GLY A 119 15.89 20.14 -3.60
#